data_AF-O54434-F1
#
_entry.id   AF-O54434-F1
#
_cell.length_a   1.000
_cell.length_b   1.000
_cell.length_c   1.000
_cell.angle_alpha   90.00
_cell.angle_beta   90.00
_cell.angle_gamma   90.00
#
_symmetry.space_group_name_H-M   'P 1'
#
loop_
_entity.id
_entity.type
_entity.pdbx_description
1 polymer ?
#
loop_
_entity_poly.entity_id
_entity_poly.type
_entity_poly.pdbx_seq_one_letter_code
_entity_poly.pdbx_strand_id
1 'polypeptide(L)'
;MDILFLEKALTNSDWLGFLGNIVSGIIGLIGAGLGVYGAYSVMQKQLKVENEKYRKDRIDNTFFNLLGLFQNVREELDSSEIISDIKSLRRLKIGEDPYSIFTSIDVNNIINKQDDIVEIINEVFKSNKNYSGNYFRALYRCLKYIIDSDLKMEDKKFYSGVLRGILSSKEMLVVFYNCMYFEKGKKFKELLEKKENGKRIDFFGDKEDLKNLDKGNDLPFFGKEDLLFSKTDMQKLEELIKGN
;
A
#
# COMPACT_ATOMS: atom_id res chain seq x y z
N MET A 1 -86.25 -2.80 -36.08
CA MET A 1 -85.66 -2.60 -34.74
C MET A 1 -84.48 -3.54 -34.61
N ASP A 2 -83.21 -3.15 -34.47
CA ASP A 2 -82.57 -1.85 -34.35
C ASP A 2 -81.07 -2.04 -34.64
N ILE A 3 -80.65 -1.81 -35.88
CA ILE A 3 -79.24 -1.51 -36.21
C ILE A 3 -79.04 0.02 -36.23
N LEU A 4 -80.14 0.77 -36.30
CA LEU A 4 -80.22 2.24 -36.24
C LEU A 4 -80.11 2.82 -34.82
N PHE A 5 -80.13 2.02 -33.74
CA PHE A 5 -79.93 2.52 -32.37
C PHE A 5 -78.46 2.64 -31.95
N LEU A 6 -77.54 1.94 -32.64
CA LEU A 6 -76.12 2.03 -32.33
C LEU A 6 -75.44 3.24 -32.99
N GLU A 7 -76.01 3.78 -34.07
CA GLU A 7 -75.46 4.93 -34.78
C GLU A 7 -75.84 6.27 -34.13
N LYS A 8 -76.88 6.30 -33.28
CA LYS A 8 -77.41 7.53 -32.67
C LYS A 8 -76.85 7.87 -31.29
N ALA A 9 -75.83 7.16 -30.83
CA ALA A 9 -75.33 7.25 -29.45
C ALA A 9 -73.98 7.95 -29.28
N LEU A 10 -73.33 8.45 -30.34
CA LEU A 10 -72.05 9.14 -30.24
C LEU A 10 -72.05 10.39 -31.12
N THR A 11 -72.12 11.57 -30.50
CA THR A 11 -71.85 12.83 -31.22
C THR A 11 -70.33 12.95 -31.48
N ASN A 12 -69.91 13.71 -32.49
CA ASN A 12 -68.48 13.93 -32.78
C ASN A 12 -67.70 14.44 -31.54
N SER A 13 -68.35 15.19 -30.64
CA SER A 13 -67.79 15.61 -29.35
C SER A 13 -67.56 14.47 -28.36
N ASP A 14 -68.46 13.50 -28.29
CA ASP A 14 -68.31 12.33 -27.40
C ASP A 14 -67.19 11.41 -27.88
N TRP A 15 -67.05 11.26 -29.20
CA TRP A 15 -65.96 10.49 -29.81
C TRP A 15 -64.59 11.15 -29.59
N LEU A 16 -64.50 12.48 -29.72
CA LEU A 16 -63.29 13.24 -29.45
C LEU A 16 -62.90 13.22 -27.96
N GLY A 17 -63.87 13.29 -27.05
CA GLY A 17 -63.63 13.18 -25.60
C GLY A 17 -63.16 11.78 -25.19
N PHE A 18 -63.76 10.73 -25.75
CA PHE A 18 -63.34 9.35 -25.54
C PHE A 18 -61.90 9.10 -26.04
N LEU A 19 -61.57 9.56 -27.25
CA LEU A 19 -60.21 9.47 -27.80
C LEU A 19 -59.20 10.29 -26.97
N GLY A 20 -59.57 11.48 -26.48
CA GLY A 20 -58.73 12.30 -25.61
C GLY A 20 -58.39 11.63 -24.27
N ASN A 21 -59.35 10.91 -23.68
CA ASN A 21 -59.15 10.17 -22.43
C ASN A 21 -58.26 8.93 -22.62
N ILE A 22 -58.41 8.21 -23.73
CA ILE A 22 -57.53 7.07 -24.05
C ILE A 22 -56.09 7.55 -24.30
N VAL A 23 -55.91 8.61 -25.09
CA VAL A 23 -54.58 9.13 -25.44
C VAL A 23 -53.88 9.69 -24.20
N SER A 24 -54.57 10.44 -23.34
CA SER A 24 -54.00 10.96 -22.09
C SER A 24 -53.65 9.86 -21.08
N GLY A 25 -54.49 8.80 -20.97
CA GLY A 25 -54.19 7.63 -20.16
C GLY A 25 -52.95 6.87 -20.63
N ILE A 26 -52.81 6.66 -21.95
CA ILE A 26 -51.63 5.99 -22.53
C ILE A 26 -50.36 6.84 -22.35
N ILE A 27 -50.44 8.16 -22.57
CA ILE A 27 -49.32 9.08 -22.33
C ILE A 27 -48.90 9.06 -20.85
N GLY A 28 -49.86 9.04 -19.93
CA GLY A 28 -49.60 8.91 -18.49
C GLY A 28 -48.88 7.62 -18.12
N LEU A 29 -49.29 6.49 -18.70
CA LEU A 29 -48.65 5.18 -18.48
C LEU A 29 -47.23 5.11 -19.04
N ILE A 30 -47.00 5.66 -20.24
CA ILE A 30 -45.66 5.73 -20.83
C ILE A 30 -44.76 6.63 -19.97
N GLY A 31 -45.25 7.79 -19.54
CA GLY A 31 -44.53 8.70 -18.65
C GLY A 31 -44.18 8.04 -17.31
N ALA A 32 -45.12 7.33 -16.70
CA ALA A 32 -44.89 6.57 -15.46
C ALA A 32 -43.85 5.46 -15.67
N GLY A 33 -43.94 4.71 -16.77
CA GLY A 33 -42.96 3.67 -17.11
C GLY A 33 -41.55 4.21 -17.31
N LEU A 34 -41.41 5.32 -18.03
CA LEU A 34 -40.12 6.02 -18.21
C LEU A 34 -39.59 6.57 -16.88
N GLY A 35 -40.45 7.09 -16.01
CA GLY A 35 -40.10 7.55 -14.68
C GLY A 35 -39.56 6.42 -13.80
N VAL A 36 -40.25 5.27 -13.76
CA VAL A 36 -39.81 4.07 -13.03
C VAL A 36 -38.49 3.54 -13.58
N TYR A 37 -38.35 3.46 -14.91
CA TYR A 37 -37.10 3.02 -15.54
C TYR A 37 -35.93 3.97 -15.22
N GLY A 38 -36.19 5.28 -15.24
CA GLY A 38 -35.22 6.30 -14.83
C GLY A 38 -34.79 6.14 -13.38
N ALA A 39 -35.75 5.98 -12.47
CA ALA A 39 -35.49 5.74 -11.05
C ALA A 39 -34.69 4.45 -10.82
N TYR A 40 -35.07 3.35 -11.50
CA TYR A 40 -34.33 2.08 -11.46
C TYR A 40 -32.88 2.25 -11.92
N SER A 41 -32.66 2.97 -13.02
CA SER A 41 -31.31 3.23 -13.55
C SER A 41 -30.45 4.06 -12.59
N VAL A 42 -31.05 5.06 -11.92
CA VAL A 42 -30.37 5.86 -10.89
C VAL A 42 -30.03 5.02 -9.67
N MET A 43 -30.97 4.20 -9.19
CA MET A 43 -30.77 3.30 -8.05
C MET A 43 -29.62 2.31 -8.30
N GLN A 44 -29.54 1.73 -9.51
CA GLN A 44 -28.43 0.83 -9.88
C GLN A 44 -27.07 1.53 -9.84
N LYS A 45 -27.00 2.82 -10.19
CA LYS A 45 -25.75 3.60 -10.07
C LYS A 45 -25.40 3.89 -8.61
N GLN A 46 -26.38 4.25 -7.78
CA GLN A 46 -26.18 4.50 -6.36
C GLN A 46 -25.66 3.26 -5.63
N LEU A 47 -26.24 2.08 -5.88
CA LEU A 47 -25.77 0.82 -5.29
C LEU A 47 -24.30 0.52 -5.64
N LYS A 48 -23.85 0.84 -6.86
CA LYS A 48 -22.43 0.65 -7.23
C LYS A 48 -21.52 1.58 -6.44
N VAL A 49 -21.85 2.86 -6.38
CA VAL A 49 -21.08 3.86 -5.61
C VAL A 49 -21.07 3.53 -4.12
N GLU A 50 -22.21 3.11 -3.57
CA GLU A 50 -22.33 2.70 -2.18
C GLU A 50 -21.49 1.45 -1.88
N ASN A 51 -21.53 0.44 -2.76
CA ASN A 51 -20.68 -0.74 -2.62
C ASN A 51 -19.18 -0.38 -2.67
N GLU A 52 -18.75 0.49 -3.59
CA GLU A 52 -17.36 0.96 -3.65
C GLU A 52 -16.96 1.68 -2.37
N LYS A 53 -17.82 2.57 -1.86
CA LYS A 53 -17.60 3.28 -0.60
C LYS A 53 -17.52 2.31 0.58
N TYR A 54 -18.47 1.38 0.70
CA TYR A 54 -18.48 0.36 1.75
C TYR A 54 -17.21 -0.49 1.74
N ARG A 55 -16.72 -0.87 0.56
CA ARG A 55 -15.45 -1.59 0.42
C ARG A 55 -14.28 -0.77 0.91
N LYS A 56 -14.20 0.51 0.55
CA LYS A 56 -13.15 1.42 1.01
C LYS A 56 -13.21 1.62 2.53
N ASP A 57 -14.39 1.91 3.08
CA ASP A 57 -14.61 2.08 4.51
C ASP A 57 -14.22 0.81 5.30
N ARG A 58 -14.53 -0.38 4.78
CA ARG A 58 -14.08 -1.65 5.38
C ARG A 58 -12.57 -1.78 5.38
N ILE A 59 -11.91 -1.37 4.30
CA ILE A 59 -10.45 -1.41 4.19
C ILE A 59 -9.81 -0.44 5.17
N ASP A 60 -10.30 0.80 5.23
CA ASP A 60 -9.87 1.82 6.18
C ASP A 60 -9.95 1.29 7.62
N ASN A 61 -11.13 0.84 8.02
CA ASN A 61 -11.35 0.33 9.39
C ASN A 61 -10.41 -0.83 9.73
N THR A 62 -10.26 -1.79 8.82
CA THR A 62 -9.38 -2.95 9.06
C THR A 62 -7.91 -2.53 9.11
N PHE A 63 -7.49 -1.63 8.21
CA PHE A 63 -6.12 -1.10 8.19
C PHE A 63 -5.81 -0.34 9.48
N PHE A 64 -6.66 0.60 9.91
CA PHE A 64 -6.40 1.37 11.13
C PHE A 64 -6.46 0.51 12.40
N ASN A 65 -7.29 -0.52 12.43
CA ASN A 65 -7.26 -1.51 13.50
C ASN A 65 -5.92 -2.27 13.53
N LEU A 66 -5.42 -2.74 12.38
CA LEU A 66 -4.10 -3.38 12.29
C LEU A 66 -2.97 -2.42 12.66
N LEU A 67 -3.07 -1.15 12.24
CA LEU A 67 -2.11 -0.10 12.57
C LEU A 67 -2.06 0.14 14.07
N GLY A 68 -3.22 0.22 14.75
CA GLY A 68 -3.29 0.34 16.20
C GLY A 68 -2.70 -0.86 16.93
N LEU A 69 -2.97 -2.09 16.45
CA LEU A 69 -2.33 -3.29 16.98
C LEU A 69 -0.81 -3.28 16.79
N PHE A 70 -0.33 -2.79 15.65
CA PHE A 70 1.10 -2.64 15.39
C PHE A 70 1.73 -1.60 16.32
N GLN A 71 1.07 -0.46 16.55
CA GLN A 71 1.51 0.55 17.52
C GLN A 71 1.65 -0.03 18.93
N ASN A 72 0.77 -0.95 19.35
CA ASN A 72 0.87 -1.57 20.68
C ASN A 72 2.09 -2.47 20.84
N VAL A 73 2.50 -3.20 19.79
CA VAL A 73 3.70 -4.07 19.83
C VAL A 73 4.97 -3.34 19.42
N ARG A 74 4.86 -2.10 18.93
CA ARG A 74 5.99 -1.28 18.50
C ARG A 74 6.97 -1.01 19.63
N GLU A 75 6.44 -0.76 20.82
CA GLU A 75 7.21 -0.51 22.04
C GLU A 75 8.06 -1.72 22.50
N GLU A 76 7.82 -2.92 21.94
CA GLU A 76 8.63 -4.11 22.23
C GLU A 76 9.99 -4.12 21.52
N LEU A 77 10.20 -3.28 20.49
CA LEU A 77 11.43 -3.25 19.72
C LEU A 77 12.38 -2.14 20.21
N ASP A 78 13.53 -2.51 20.78
CA ASP A 78 14.61 -1.56 21.02
C ASP A 78 15.49 -1.40 19.76
N SER A 79 15.05 -0.53 18.86
CA SER A 79 15.80 -0.22 17.64
C SER A 79 17.18 0.40 17.90
N SER A 80 17.37 1.09 19.03
CA SER A 80 18.65 1.73 19.36
C SER A 80 19.67 0.70 19.79
N GLU A 81 19.26 -0.26 20.61
CA GLU A 81 20.09 -1.37 21.05
C GLU A 81 20.48 -2.26 19.86
N ILE A 82 19.53 -2.61 18.98
CA ILE A 82 19.84 -3.40 17.78
C ILE A 82 20.90 -2.69 16.91
N ILE A 83 20.75 -1.38 16.68
CA ILE A 83 21.75 -0.61 15.92
C ILE A 83 23.10 -0.60 16.65
N SER A 84 23.11 -0.46 17.97
CA SER A 84 24.32 -0.50 18.79
C SER A 84 25.04 -1.85 18.71
N ASP A 85 24.28 -2.95 18.72
CA ASP A 85 24.80 -4.31 18.60
C ASP A 85 25.38 -4.56 17.21
N ILE A 86 24.69 -4.13 16.15
CA ILE A 86 25.23 -4.20 14.77
C ILE A 86 26.53 -3.41 14.68
N LYS A 87 26.58 -2.18 15.20
CA LYS A 87 27.81 -1.36 15.22
C LYS A 87 28.93 -2.05 15.98
N SER A 88 28.63 -2.65 17.12
CA SER A 88 29.62 -3.31 17.96
C SER A 88 30.18 -4.57 17.30
N LEU A 89 29.32 -5.43 16.76
CA LEU A 89 29.75 -6.65 16.07
C LEU A 89 30.44 -6.34 14.74
N ARG A 90 29.99 -5.32 14.00
CA ARG A 90 30.69 -4.79 12.81
C ARG A 90 32.11 -4.36 13.16
N ARG A 91 32.31 -3.58 14.23
CA ARG A 91 33.64 -3.16 14.69
C ARG A 91 34.54 -4.35 15.03
N LEU A 92 33.98 -5.41 15.62
CA LEU A 92 34.73 -6.62 15.97
C LEU A 92 35.12 -7.45 14.74
N LYS A 93 34.22 -7.63 13.77
CA LYS A 93 34.45 -8.52 12.62
C LYS A 93 35.11 -7.85 11.42
N ILE A 94 34.72 -6.61 11.12
CA ILE A 94 35.11 -5.89 9.89
C ILE A 94 35.91 -4.60 10.21
N GLY A 95 35.90 -4.13 11.47
CA GLY A 95 36.52 -2.87 11.90
C GLY A 95 35.59 -1.65 11.80
N GLU A 96 36.12 -0.46 12.07
CA GLU A 96 35.42 0.80 11.78
C GLU A 96 35.34 1.00 10.25
N ASP A 97 34.19 1.40 9.70
CA ASP A 97 33.98 1.56 8.23
C ASP A 97 34.00 3.07 7.90
N PRO A 98 34.07 3.52 6.63
CA PRO A 98 35.07 3.31 5.58
C PRO A 98 35.53 4.66 4.99
N TYR A 99 35.61 5.73 5.79
CA TYR A 99 36.17 7.00 5.30
C TYR A 99 37.71 7.03 5.30
N SER A 100 38.38 5.94 5.73
CA SER A 100 39.84 5.92 5.93
C SER A 100 40.65 4.99 5.00
N ILE A 101 40.07 4.18 4.10
CA ILE A 101 40.88 3.35 3.18
C ILE A 101 40.25 3.30 1.78
N PHE A 102 40.23 4.46 1.11
CA PHE A 102 40.17 4.51 -0.36
C PHE A 102 41.60 4.32 -0.88
N THR A 103 42.02 3.08 -1.10
CA THR A 103 43.07 2.73 -2.08
C THR A 103 43.16 1.21 -2.20
N SER A 104 42.98 0.72 -3.43
CA SER A 104 43.05 -0.68 -3.89
C SER A 104 41.74 -1.49 -3.81
N ILE A 105 41.10 -1.59 -4.96
CA ILE A 105 39.99 -2.49 -5.24
C ILE A 105 40.59 -3.90 -5.40
N ASP A 106 40.36 -4.77 -4.41
CA ASP A 106 40.48 -6.21 -4.58
C ASP A 106 39.07 -6.81 -4.60
N VAL A 107 38.70 -7.41 -5.73
CA VAL A 107 37.36 -7.98 -5.97
C VAL A 107 37.11 -9.17 -5.01
N ASN A 108 38.16 -9.83 -4.52
CA ASN A 108 38.04 -10.92 -3.55
C ASN A 108 37.67 -10.43 -2.15
N ASN A 109 38.00 -9.18 -1.79
CA ASN A 109 37.60 -8.58 -0.50
C ASN A 109 36.13 -8.15 -0.46
N ILE A 110 35.48 -7.95 -1.62
CA ILE A 110 34.07 -7.54 -1.69
C ILE A 110 33.14 -8.73 -1.43
N ILE A 111 33.49 -9.91 -1.95
CA ILE A 111 32.70 -11.14 -1.78
C ILE A 111 32.71 -11.57 -0.30
N ASN A 112 33.88 -11.54 0.35
CA ASN A 112 33.99 -11.80 1.80
C ASN A 112 33.16 -10.80 2.62
N LYS A 113 33.16 -9.51 2.25
CA LYS A 113 32.39 -8.47 2.96
C LYS A 113 30.88 -8.67 2.93
N GLN A 114 30.29 -9.19 1.86
CA GLN A 114 28.82 -9.36 1.82
C GLN A 114 28.37 -10.49 2.75
N ASP A 115 29.10 -11.60 2.75
CA ASP A 115 28.82 -12.72 3.64
C ASP A 115 29.04 -12.33 5.11
N ASP A 116 30.07 -11.52 5.40
CA ASP A 116 30.30 -10.96 6.74
C ASP A 116 29.13 -10.09 7.22
N ILE A 117 28.56 -9.24 6.34
CA ILE A 117 27.39 -8.40 6.70
C ILE A 117 26.18 -9.27 7.03
N VAL A 118 25.90 -10.26 6.19
CA VAL A 118 24.80 -11.20 6.42
C VAL A 118 25.01 -11.93 7.73
N GLU A 119 26.23 -12.37 8.03
CA GLU A 119 26.56 -13.04 9.29
C GLU A 119 26.35 -12.10 10.50
N ILE A 120 26.86 -10.87 10.45
CA ILE A 120 26.68 -9.86 11.51
C ILE A 120 25.19 -9.63 11.77
N ILE A 121 24.40 -9.37 10.73
CA ILE A 121 22.97 -9.10 10.89
C ILE A 121 22.26 -10.34 11.44
N ASN A 122 22.55 -11.54 10.93
CA ASN A 122 21.93 -12.75 11.44
C ASN A 122 22.28 -13.01 12.92
N GLU A 123 23.52 -12.77 13.32
CA GLU A 123 23.96 -12.95 14.71
C GLU A 123 23.24 -11.98 15.64
N VAL A 124 23.20 -10.68 15.31
CA VAL A 124 22.50 -9.69 16.14
C VAL A 124 21.00 -10.03 16.23
N PHE A 125 20.35 -10.30 15.11
CA PHE A 125 18.91 -10.60 15.11
C PHE A 125 18.55 -11.93 15.80
N LYS A 126 19.49 -12.89 15.90
CA LYS A 126 19.29 -14.17 16.61
C LYS A 126 19.63 -14.08 18.10
N SER A 127 20.61 -13.27 18.47
CA SER A 127 21.13 -13.20 19.85
C SER A 127 20.50 -12.10 20.69
N ASN A 128 20.00 -11.03 20.05
CA ASN A 128 19.42 -9.89 20.74
C ASN A 128 18.06 -10.29 21.35
N LYS A 129 17.95 -10.25 22.68
CA LYS A 129 16.73 -10.58 23.43
C LYS A 129 15.59 -9.58 23.18
N ASN A 130 15.94 -8.36 22.77
CA ASN A 130 15.06 -7.25 22.46
C ASN A 130 14.74 -7.19 20.95
N TYR A 131 15.16 -8.21 20.17
CA TYR A 131 14.56 -8.52 18.88
C TYR A 131 13.11 -8.98 19.08
N SER A 132 12.16 -8.09 18.79
CA SER A 132 10.74 -8.46 18.81
C SER A 132 10.33 -9.09 17.46
N GLY A 133 10.24 -10.42 17.43
CA GLY A 133 9.60 -11.11 16.30
C GLY A 133 8.13 -10.69 16.12
N ASN A 134 7.47 -10.19 17.17
CA ASN A 134 6.09 -9.69 17.09
C ASN A 134 6.02 -8.38 16.30
N TYR A 135 6.97 -7.47 16.53
CA TYR A 135 7.12 -6.23 15.77
C TYR A 135 7.11 -6.50 14.25
N PHE A 136 8.05 -7.32 13.78
CA PHE A 136 8.20 -7.57 12.34
C PHE A 136 7.00 -8.32 11.77
N ARG A 137 6.39 -9.23 12.54
CA ARG A 137 5.16 -9.93 12.12
C ARG A 137 3.99 -8.96 11.99
N ALA A 138 3.80 -8.05 12.95
CA ALA A 138 2.72 -7.07 12.91
C ALA A 138 2.91 -6.08 11.75
N LEU A 139 4.14 -5.57 11.57
CA LEU A 139 4.50 -4.73 10.43
C LEU A 139 4.25 -5.45 9.09
N TYR A 140 4.70 -6.71 8.97
CA TYR A 140 4.43 -7.57 7.81
C TYR A 140 2.93 -7.73 7.55
N ARG A 141 2.11 -7.95 8.59
CA ARG A 141 0.66 -8.11 8.43
C ARG A 141 -0.01 -6.84 7.94
N CYS A 142 0.41 -5.68 8.44
CA CYS A 142 -0.08 -4.38 7.95
C CYS A 142 0.25 -4.20 6.46
N LEU A 143 1.52 -4.40 6.10
CA LEU A 143 1.97 -4.23 4.71
C LEU A 143 1.31 -5.25 3.78
N LYS A 144 1.22 -6.51 4.20
CA LYS A 144 0.55 -7.57 3.46
C LYS A 144 -0.92 -7.24 3.22
N TYR A 145 -1.62 -6.74 4.23
CA TYR A 145 -3.02 -6.35 4.10
C TYR A 145 -3.21 -5.26 3.04
N ILE A 146 -2.36 -4.22 3.06
CA ILE A 146 -2.36 -3.17 2.04
C ILE A 146 -2.14 -3.78 0.65
N ILE A 147 -1.12 -4.61 0.51
CA ILE A 147 -0.71 -5.19 -0.77
C ILE A 147 -1.75 -6.16 -1.35
N ASP A 148 -2.36 -7.00 -0.52
CA ASP A 148 -3.34 -8.01 -0.96
C ASP A 148 -4.76 -7.44 -1.07
N SER A 149 -5.00 -6.21 -0.63
CA SER A 149 -6.29 -5.54 -0.79
C SER A 149 -6.60 -5.21 -2.26
N ASP A 150 -7.89 -5.17 -2.60
CA ASP A 150 -8.39 -4.72 -3.91
C ASP A 150 -8.46 -3.18 -3.95
N LEU A 151 -7.31 -2.55 -3.68
CA LEU A 151 -7.10 -1.11 -3.80
C LEU A 151 -6.34 -0.80 -5.09
N LYS A 152 -6.57 0.40 -5.61
CA LYS A 152 -5.68 0.97 -6.64
C LYS A 152 -4.30 1.19 -6.04
N MET A 153 -3.26 1.14 -6.88
CA MET A 153 -1.89 1.33 -6.42
C MET A 153 -1.68 2.68 -5.72
N GLU A 154 -2.39 3.72 -6.16
CA GLU A 154 -2.35 5.04 -5.53
C GLU A 154 -2.84 5.01 -4.08
N ASP A 155 -3.95 4.32 -3.80
CA ASP A 155 -4.44 4.11 -2.44
C ASP A 155 -3.47 3.20 -1.64
N LYS A 156 -2.90 2.15 -2.25
CA LYS A 156 -1.88 1.30 -1.60
C LYS A 156 -0.65 2.09 -1.17
N LYS A 157 -0.16 3.00 -2.03
CA LYS A 157 0.93 3.91 -1.70
C LYS A 157 0.56 4.85 -0.56
N PHE A 158 -0.68 5.34 -0.52
CA PHE A 158 -1.17 6.14 0.60
C PHE A 158 -1.12 5.37 1.93
N TYR A 159 -1.73 4.18 2.02
CA TYR A 159 -1.70 3.41 3.27
C TYR A 159 -0.30 2.94 3.66
N SER A 160 0.52 2.56 2.68
CA SER A 160 1.93 2.26 2.88
C SER A 160 2.68 3.49 3.41
N GLY A 161 2.32 4.68 2.94
CA GLY A 161 2.79 5.99 3.39
C GLY A 161 2.43 6.27 4.86
N VAL A 162 1.20 5.97 5.25
CA VAL A 162 0.75 6.08 6.65
C VAL A 162 1.48 5.08 7.53
N LEU A 163 1.60 3.82 7.11
CA LEU A 163 2.32 2.77 7.85
C LEU A 163 3.80 3.09 8.04
N ARG A 164 4.47 3.60 6.99
CA ARG A 164 5.89 4.00 7.11
C ARG A 164 6.05 5.27 7.97
N GLY A 165 5.08 6.18 7.95
CA GLY A 165 5.13 7.46 8.66
C GLY A 165 5.05 7.35 10.18
N ILE A 166 4.61 6.21 10.71
CA ILE A 166 4.65 5.95 12.16
C ILE A 166 5.98 5.37 12.63
N LEU A 167 6.88 4.95 11.73
CA LEU A 167 8.18 4.40 12.09
C LEU A 167 9.18 5.52 12.36
N SER A 168 9.99 5.38 13.39
CA SER A 168 11.15 6.25 13.60
C SER A 168 12.27 5.91 12.60
N SER A 169 13.21 6.84 12.42
CA SER A 169 14.39 6.63 11.56
C SER A 169 15.16 5.35 11.91
N LYS A 170 15.37 5.11 13.20
CA LYS A 170 16.08 3.91 13.70
C LYS A 170 15.30 2.63 13.40
N GLU A 171 14.00 2.64 13.59
CA GLU A 171 13.15 1.50 13.24
C GLU A 171 13.15 1.22 11.75
N MET A 172 13.04 2.26 10.93
CA MET A 172 13.09 2.11 9.47
C MET A 172 14.42 1.47 9.05
N LEU A 173 15.53 1.90 9.66
CA LEU A 173 16.85 1.31 9.42
C LEU A 173 16.93 -0.16 9.87
N VAL A 174 16.35 -0.50 11.02
CA VAL A 174 16.28 -1.89 11.50
C VAL A 174 15.39 -2.76 10.60
N VAL A 175 14.28 -2.22 10.08
CA VAL A 175 13.42 -2.90 9.09
C VAL A 175 14.16 -3.12 7.77
N PHE A 176 14.97 -2.14 7.34
CA PHE A 176 15.85 -2.29 6.18
C PHE A 176 16.82 -3.46 6.36
N TYR A 177 17.54 -3.53 7.49
CA TYR A 177 18.46 -4.66 7.74
C TYR A 177 17.74 -5.99 7.83
N ASN A 178 16.57 -6.02 8.46
CA ASN A 178 15.74 -7.21 8.56
C ASN A 178 15.39 -7.75 7.17
N CYS A 179 14.88 -6.92 6.26
CA CYS A 179 14.41 -7.41 4.96
C CYS A 179 15.54 -7.67 3.96
N MET A 180 16.68 -6.96 4.08
CA MET A 180 17.78 -7.06 3.12
C MET A 180 18.80 -8.17 3.43
N TYR A 181 19.01 -8.47 4.71
CA TYR A 181 20.10 -9.35 5.13
C TYR A 181 19.65 -10.49 6.04
N PHE A 182 18.54 -10.34 6.77
CA PHE A 182 18.10 -11.37 7.70
C PHE A 182 17.21 -12.42 7.02
N GLU A 183 17.50 -13.70 7.26
CA GLU A 183 16.82 -14.83 6.61
C GLU A 183 15.29 -14.81 6.83
N LYS A 184 14.85 -14.42 8.04
CA LYS A 184 13.40 -14.39 8.38
C LYS A 184 12.69 -13.17 7.82
N GLY A 185 13.42 -12.14 7.38
CA GLY A 185 12.87 -10.94 6.76
C GLY A 185 12.59 -11.06 5.27
N LYS A 186 13.01 -12.17 4.62
CA LYS A 186 12.85 -12.39 3.18
C LYS A 186 11.43 -12.19 2.67
N LYS A 187 10.42 -12.66 3.40
CA LYS A 187 8.99 -12.48 3.03
C LYS A 187 8.56 -11.02 3.00
N PHE A 188 9.15 -10.17 3.84
CA PHE A 188 8.88 -8.74 3.82
C PHE A 188 9.46 -8.09 2.56
N LYS A 189 10.68 -8.49 2.16
CA LYS A 189 11.28 -8.07 0.89
C LYS A 189 10.42 -8.48 -0.32
N GLU A 190 9.94 -9.71 -0.35
CA GLU A 190 9.04 -10.20 -1.41
C GLU A 190 7.76 -9.36 -1.55
N LEU A 191 7.22 -8.85 -0.44
CA LEU A 191 6.09 -7.92 -0.46
C LEU A 191 6.45 -6.57 -1.10
N LEU A 192 7.60 -6.00 -0.72
CA LEU A 192 8.08 -4.71 -1.25
C LEU A 192 8.35 -4.77 -2.76
N GLU A 193 8.77 -5.93 -3.26
CA GLU A 193 9.08 -6.15 -4.67
C GLU A 193 7.86 -6.50 -5.51
N LYS A 194 6.71 -6.80 -4.90
CA LYS A 194 5.49 -7.17 -5.62
C LYS A 194 4.99 -6.02 -6.51
N LYS A 195 4.93 -6.29 -7.82
CA LYS A 195 4.44 -5.35 -8.83
C LYS A 195 2.98 -5.65 -9.19
N GLU A 196 2.19 -4.60 -9.37
CA GLU A 196 0.84 -4.63 -9.92
C GLU A 196 0.76 -3.60 -11.04
N ASN A 197 0.45 -4.06 -12.27
CA ASN A 197 0.41 -3.22 -13.46
C ASN A 197 1.70 -2.40 -13.67
N GLY A 198 2.86 -3.00 -13.40
CA GLY A 198 4.18 -2.36 -13.55
C GLY A 198 4.53 -1.34 -12.46
N LYS A 199 3.62 -1.08 -11.51
CA LYS A 199 3.85 -0.23 -10.34
C LYS A 199 4.04 -1.08 -9.09
N ARG A 200 4.65 -0.52 -8.06
CA ARG A 200 4.76 -1.11 -6.71
C ARG A 200 4.69 0.00 -5.66
N ILE A 201 4.69 -0.40 -4.40
CA ILE A 201 4.78 0.52 -3.28
C ILE A 201 6.21 1.06 -3.11
N ASP A 202 6.32 2.31 -2.64
CA ASP A 202 7.59 3.02 -2.46
C ASP A 202 7.95 3.11 -0.97
N PHE A 203 7.96 1.97 -0.26
CA PHE A 203 8.05 1.94 1.21
C PHE A 203 9.30 2.65 1.75
N PHE A 204 10.46 2.38 1.14
CA PHE A 204 11.76 2.98 1.51
C PHE A 204 12.14 4.23 0.71
N GLY A 205 11.24 4.71 -0.15
CA GLY A 205 11.49 5.84 -1.04
C GLY A 205 11.25 5.49 -2.51
N ASP A 206 11.21 6.52 -3.33
CA ASP A 206 11.00 6.44 -4.77
C ASP A 206 12.22 6.93 -5.57
N LYS A 207 12.09 6.93 -6.90
CA LYS A 207 13.18 7.35 -7.80
C LYS A 207 13.50 8.84 -7.68
N GLU A 208 12.56 9.67 -7.23
CA GLU A 208 12.80 11.09 -7.01
C GLU A 208 13.58 11.32 -5.72
N ASP A 209 13.29 10.55 -4.67
CA ASP A 209 14.07 10.55 -3.42
C ASP A 209 15.55 10.24 -3.70
N LEU A 210 15.84 9.25 -4.56
CA LEU A 210 17.22 8.94 -4.97
C LEU A 210 17.91 10.10 -5.69
N LYS A 211 17.20 10.80 -6.59
CA LYS A 211 17.78 11.97 -7.29
C LYS A 211 18.03 13.14 -6.34
N ASN A 212 17.22 13.26 -5.29
CA ASN A 212 17.39 14.30 -4.27
C ASN A 212 18.59 13.97 -3.36
N LEU A 213 18.89 12.69 -3.15
CA LEU A 213 20.09 12.23 -2.46
C LEU A 213 21.38 12.72 -3.15
N ASP A 214 21.42 12.67 -4.48
CA ASP A 214 22.56 13.18 -5.27
C ASP A 214 22.77 14.70 -5.14
N LYS A 215 21.73 15.42 -4.71
CA LYS A 215 21.76 16.87 -4.47
C LYS A 215 22.12 17.23 -3.01
N GLY A 216 22.41 16.24 -2.17
CA GLY A 216 22.75 16.42 -0.77
C GLY A 216 21.57 16.47 0.20
N ASN A 217 20.37 16.05 -0.24
CA ASN A 217 19.22 15.87 0.68
C ASN A 217 19.19 14.45 1.21
N ASP A 218 18.59 14.23 2.38
CA ASP A 218 18.43 12.89 2.93
C ASP A 218 17.27 12.11 2.29
N LEU A 219 17.30 10.79 2.45
CA LEU A 219 16.12 9.96 2.18
C LEU A 219 15.02 10.32 3.19
N PRO A 220 13.75 10.02 2.90
CA PRO A 220 12.63 10.47 3.73
C PRO A 220 12.64 10.02 5.21
N PHE A 221 13.45 9.02 5.57
CA PHE A 221 13.41 8.40 6.91
C PHE A 221 14.76 8.23 7.60
N PHE A 222 15.87 8.14 6.87
CA PHE A 222 17.21 8.05 7.45
C PHE A 222 18.22 8.65 6.47
N GLY A 223 19.27 9.27 7.00
CA GLY A 223 20.34 9.83 6.19
C GLY A 223 21.23 8.76 5.57
N LYS A 224 22.02 9.11 4.57
CA LYS A 224 22.99 8.18 3.98
C LYS A 224 24.05 7.75 5.00
N GLU A 225 24.37 8.65 5.93
CA GLU A 225 25.28 8.49 7.04
C GLU A 225 24.75 7.57 8.15
N ASP A 226 23.45 7.30 8.19
CA ASP A 226 22.86 6.34 9.13
C ASP A 226 23.14 4.89 8.72
N LEU A 227 23.49 4.65 7.44
CA LEU A 227 23.78 3.32 6.92
C LEU A 227 25.07 2.75 7.51
N LEU A 228 24.98 1.52 8.01
CA LEU A 228 26.01 0.85 8.77
C LEU A 228 26.98 0.06 7.87
N PHE A 229 26.65 -0.13 6.60
CA PHE A 229 27.52 -0.77 5.62
C PHE A 229 27.44 0.06 4.33
N SER A 230 27.89 1.32 4.41
CA SER A 230 27.40 2.43 3.56
C SER A 230 27.34 2.12 2.06
N LYS A 231 28.38 1.48 1.50
CA LYS A 231 28.39 1.13 0.06
C LYS A 231 27.39 0.03 -0.28
N THR A 232 27.40 -1.07 0.47
CA THR A 232 26.55 -2.24 0.23
C THR A 232 25.08 -1.93 0.50
N ASP A 233 24.81 -1.18 1.56
CA ASP A 233 23.46 -0.74 1.94
C ASP A 233 22.86 0.16 0.86
N MET A 234 23.60 1.17 0.40
CA MET A 234 23.15 2.04 -0.68
C MET A 234 22.85 1.28 -1.96
N GLN A 235 23.70 0.32 -2.34
CA GLN A 235 23.46 -0.49 -3.52
C GLN A 235 22.15 -1.28 -3.41
N LYS A 236 21.92 -1.98 -2.29
CA LYS A 236 20.67 -2.74 -2.08
C LYS A 236 19.44 -1.84 -2.02
N LEU A 237 19.56 -0.66 -1.41
CA LEU A 237 18.48 0.32 -1.36
C LEU A 237 18.14 0.83 -2.76
N GLU A 238 19.14 1.18 -3.58
CA GLU A 238 18.94 1.60 -4.95
C GLU A 238 18.31 0.50 -5.82
N GLU A 239 18.79 -0.74 -5.71
CA GLU A 239 18.19 -1.90 -6.39
C GLU A 239 16.73 -2.07 -5.98
N LEU A 240 16.45 -1.96 -4.67
CA LEU A 240 15.09 -2.02 -4.16
C LEU A 240 14.25 -0.88 -4.72
N ILE A 241 14.72 0.36 -4.81
CA ILE A 241 13.93 1.53 -5.25
C ILE A 241 13.80 1.65 -6.77
N LYS A 242 14.83 1.25 -7.53
CA LYS A 242 14.81 1.27 -9.00
C LYS A 242 13.94 0.16 -9.56
N GLY A 243 14.01 -1.01 -8.91
CA GLY A 243 13.22 -2.19 -9.25
C GLY A 243 13.77 -2.84 -10.49
N ASN A 244 14.55 -3.89 -10.28
CA ASN A 244 15.02 -4.76 -11.35
C ASN A 244 13.84 -5.28 -12.20
#